data_AF-A0A8S3QUI6-F1
#
_entry.id   AF-A0A8S3QUI6-F1
#
_cell.length_a   1.000
_cell.length_b   1.000
_cell.length_c   1.000
_cell.angle_alpha   90.00
_cell.angle_beta   90.00
_cell.angle_gamma   90.00
#
_symmetry.space_group_name_H-M   'P 1'
#
loop_
_entity.id
_entity.type
_entity.pdbx_description
1 polymer ?
#
loop_
_entity_poly.entity_id
_entity_poly.type
_entity_poly.pdbx_seq_one_letter_code
_entity_poly.pdbx_strand_id
1 'polypeptide(L)'
;MYLDIELVIEGPIHYYMYLDIELVIEGPIHCYMYLDIELVIEGPIHYYMYLDIELVIEGPIHYYMYLDIELVIEGLIHYYMYLDIELVIEGPIHYYMYLDIELVIEGPIHYYMYLDIELVIEGPIYYYMYLDIELVIEGPIYYYMYLDIELVSD
;
A
#
# COMPACT_ATOMS: atom_id res chain seq x y z
N MET A 1 -8.24 9.85 -5.59
CA MET A 1 -7.72 10.83 -4.62
C MET A 1 -6.21 10.79 -4.72
N TYR A 2 -5.53 11.94 -4.62
CA TYR A 2 -4.08 12.06 -4.77
C TYR A 2 -3.54 12.78 -3.53
N LEU A 3 -2.56 12.17 -2.86
CA LEU A 3 -1.87 12.73 -1.70
C LEU A 3 -0.36 12.57 -1.94
N ASP A 4 0.39 13.63 -1.67
CA ASP A 4 1.84 13.73 -1.87
C ASP A 4 2.47 14.42 -0.65
N ILE A 5 3.57 13.85 -0.15
CA ILE A 5 4.28 14.30 1.06
C ILE A 5 5.79 14.24 0.85
N GLU A 6 6.43 15.40 0.96
CA GLU A 6 7.89 15.57 0.90
C GLU A 6 8.41 16.18 2.22
N LEU A 7 9.42 15.57 2.86
CA LEU A 7 10.04 16.10 4.08
C LEU A 7 11.57 15.90 4.13
N VAL A 8 12.27 16.89 4.70
CA VAL A 8 13.71 16.83 5.04
C VAL A 8 13.91 17.16 6.52
N ILE A 9 14.51 16.24 7.29
CA ILE A 9 14.57 16.35 8.77
C ILE A 9 15.92 15.87 9.34
N GLU A 10 16.46 16.60 10.32
CA GLU A 10 17.59 16.18 11.16
C GLU A 10 17.09 15.72 12.55
N GLY A 11 17.21 14.43 12.87
CA GLY A 11 16.84 13.86 14.18
C GLY A 11 15.72 12.81 14.14
N PRO A 12 15.27 12.32 15.32
CA PRO A 12 14.30 11.22 15.40
C PRO A 12 12.88 11.65 15.00
N ILE A 13 12.18 10.81 14.23
CA ILE A 13 10.77 11.03 13.86
C ILE A 13 9.91 9.77 14.07
N HIS A 14 8.65 10.00 14.42
CA HIS A 14 7.57 9.01 14.32
C HIS A 14 6.49 9.59 13.42
N TYR A 15 6.11 8.85 12.39
CA TYR A 15 5.12 9.29 11.41
C TYR A 15 4.04 8.22 11.21
N TYR A 16 2.78 8.66 11.13
CA TYR A 16 1.62 7.80 10.94
C TYR A 16 0.69 8.39 9.89
N MET A 17 0.32 7.57 8.90
CA MET A 17 -0.73 7.87 7.94
C MET A 17 -1.82 6.81 8.01
N TYR A 18 -3.07 7.27 8.07
CA TYR A 18 -4.26 6.44 8.06
C TYR A 18 -5.21 6.99 7.00
N LEU A 19 -5.66 6.13 6.10
CA LEU A 19 -6.72 6.44 5.16
C LEU A 19 -7.72 5.29 5.13
N ASP A 20 -9.00 5.64 5.22
CA ASP A 20 -10.14 4.72 5.28
C ASP A 20 -11.20 5.19 4.28
N ILE A 21 -11.69 4.28 3.44
CA ILE A 21 -12.68 4.54 2.40
C ILE A 21 -13.75 3.46 2.41
N GLU A 22 -14.97 3.86 2.72
CA GLU A 22 -16.18 3.03 2.64
C GLU A 22 -17.13 3.59 1.56
N LEU A 23 -17.59 2.76 0.62
CA LEU A 23 -18.58 3.16 -0.40
C LEU A 23 -19.61 2.05 -0.70
N VAL A 24 -20.87 2.47 -0.88
CA VAL A 24 -21.98 1.62 -1.35
C VAL A 24 -22.62 2.25 -2.60
N ILE A 25 -22.62 1.54 -3.72
CA ILE A 25 -22.97 2.13 -5.04
C ILE A 25 -23.77 1.15 -5.92
N GLU A 26 -24.82 1.67 -6.58
CA GLU A 26 -25.55 0.98 -7.66
C GLU A 26 -25.10 1.54 -9.03
N GLY A 27 -24.48 0.70 -9.86
CA GLY A 27 -24.01 1.05 -11.21
C GLY A 27 -22.48 1.01 -11.40
N PRO A 28 -21.98 1.33 -12.61
CA PRO A 28 -20.56 1.20 -12.95
C PRO A 28 -19.68 2.24 -12.25
N ILE A 29 -18.47 1.85 -11.85
CA ILE A 29 -17.50 2.75 -11.19
C ILE A 29 -16.06 2.60 -11.73
N HIS A 30 -15.36 3.73 -11.74
CA HIS A 30 -13.91 3.82 -11.95
C HIS A 30 -13.25 4.57 -10.78
N CYS A 31 -12.41 3.88 -10.03
CA CYS A 31 -11.69 4.45 -8.89
C CYS A 31 -10.19 4.43 -9.12
N TYR A 32 -9.53 5.54 -8.75
CA TYR A 32 -8.08 5.69 -8.81
C TYR A 32 -7.56 6.31 -7.51
N MET A 33 -6.60 5.64 -6.90
CA MET A 33 -5.91 6.07 -5.70
C MET A 33 -4.41 6.09 -5.94
N TYR A 34 -3.80 7.21 -5.57
CA TYR A 34 -2.38 7.46 -5.72
C TYR A 34 -1.88 8.08 -4.42
N LEU A 35 -0.82 7.50 -3.88
CA LEU A 35 -0.12 7.99 -2.72
C LEU A 35 1.39 7.96 -3.00
N ASP A 36 2.04 9.10 -2.78
CA ASP A 36 3.46 9.30 -3.05
C ASP A 36 4.12 9.92 -1.80
N ILE A 37 5.28 9.40 -1.42
CA ILE A 37 6.01 9.81 -0.21
C ILE A 37 7.51 9.78 -0.46
N GLU A 38 8.14 10.95 -0.32
CA GLU A 38 9.60 11.12 -0.38
C GLU A 38 10.13 11.67 0.95
N LEU A 39 11.10 10.98 1.58
CA LEU A 39 11.74 11.45 2.81
C LEU A 39 13.26 11.34 2.78
N VAL A 40 13.93 12.41 3.23
CA VAL A 40 15.39 12.44 3.46
C VAL A 40 15.67 12.76 4.94
N ILE A 41 16.36 11.85 5.64
CA ILE A 41 16.51 11.95 7.12
C ILE A 41 17.90 11.55 7.60
N GLU A 42 18.48 12.35 8.50
CA GLU A 42 19.63 11.99 9.31
C GLU A 42 19.18 11.65 10.75
N GLY A 43 19.08 10.36 11.09
CA GLY A 43 18.59 9.89 12.38
C GLY A 43 17.58 8.72 12.29
N PRO A 44 17.05 8.24 13.44
CA PRO A 44 16.16 7.09 13.45
C PRO A 44 14.70 7.46 13.08
N ILE A 45 14.02 6.60 12.32
CA ILE A 45 12.61 6.74 11.94
C ILE A 45 11.78 5.52 12.35
N HIS A 46 10.55 5.79 12.79
CA HIS A 46 9.47 4.81 12.81
C HIS A 46 8.33 5.32 11.94
N TYR A 47 8.00 4.58 10.90
CA TYR A 47 6.98 4.94 9.92
C TYR A 47 5.90 3.87 9.86
N TYR A 48 4.65 4.30 9.91
CA TYR A 48 3.49 3.44 9.79
C TYR A 48 2.49 3.99 8.78
N MET A 49 2.11 3.17 7.81
CA MET A 49 1.02 3.44 6.88
C MET A 49 -0.05 2.35 6.98
N TYR A 50 -1.29 2.80 7.08
CA TYR A 50 -2.47 1.96 7.07
C TYR A 50 -3.46 2.49 6.04
N LEU A 51 -3.87 1.62 5.12
CA LEU A 51 -4.92 1.88 4.14
C LEU A 51 -5.96 0.77 4.22
N ASP A 52 -7.22 1.17 4.42
CA ASP A 52 -8.37 0.27 4.49
C ASP A 52 -9.43 0.72 3.48
N ILE A 53 -10.00 -0.23 2.74
CA ILE A 53 -10.95 0.02 1.67
C ILE A 53 -12.03 -1.05 1.67
N GLU A 54 -13.27 -0.61 1.89
CA GLU A 54 -14.46 -1.46 1.80
C GLU A 54 -15.39 -0.93 0.69
N LEU A 55 -15.70 -1.76 -0.31
CA LEU A 55 -16.67 -1.41 -1.36
C LEU A 55 -17.74 -2.49 -1.54
N VAL A 56 -19.00 -2.04 -1.58
CA VAL A 56 -20.16 -2.87 -1.94
C VAL A 56 -20.83 -2.31 -3.21
N ILE A 57 -20.84 -3.09 -4.30
CA ILE A 57 -21.26 -2.60 -5.62
C ILE A 57 -22.14 -3.60 -6.38
N GLU A 58 -23.25 -3.11 -6.94
CA GLU A 58 -24.03 -3.79 -7.99
C GLU A 58 -23.69 -3.20 -9.36
N GLY A 59 -22.80 -3.86 -10.12
CA GLY A 59 -22.32 -3.37 -11.42
C GLY A 59 -20.80 -3.55 -11.64
N PRO A 60 -20.27 -3.18 -12.82
CA PRO A 60 -18.86 -3.38 -13.13
C PRO A 60 -17.95 -2.35 -12.45
N ILE A 61 -16.77 -2.80 -12.02
CA ILE A 61 -15.73 -1.95 -11.41
C ILE A 61 -14.42 -2.00 -12.19
N HIS A 62 -13.76 -0.83 -12.27
CA HIS A 62 -12.33 -0.76 -12.53
C HIS A 62 -11.66 0.02 -11.39
N TYR A 63 -10.78 -0.66 -10.67
CA TYR A 63 -10.11 -0.08 -9.51
C TYR A 63 -8.60 -0.14 -9.70
N TYR A 64 -7.94 0.99 -9.46
CA TYR A 64 -6.50 1.12 -9.54
C TYR A 64 -5.95 1.79 -8.27
N MET A 65 -4.95 1.14 -7.68
CA MET A 65 -4.15 1.70 -6.58
C MET A 65 -2.68 1.73 -6.96
N TYR A 66 -2.06 2.87 -6.68
CA TYR A 66 -0.63 3.09 -6.85
C TYR A 66 -0.08 3.70 -5.56
N LEU A 67 0.98 3.09 -5.05
CA LEU A 67 1.73 3.57 -3.90
C LEU A 67 3.21 3.57 -4.25
N ASP A 68 3.85 4.73 -4.12
CA ASP A 68 5.27 4.95 -4.34
C ASP A 68 5.91 5.54 -3.08
N ILE A 69 7.07 5.02 -2.68
CA ILE A 69 7.76 5.42 -1.46
C ILE A 69 9.27 5.42 -1.71
N GLU A 70 9.89 6.59 -1.62
CA GLU A 70 11.33 6.78 -1.70
C GLU A 70 11.89 7.29 -0.36
N LEU A 71 12.85 6.57 0.22
CA LEU A 71 13.51 6.98 1.47
C LEU A 71 15.04 6.95 1.36
N VAL A 72 15.68 8.06 1.75
CA VAL A 72 17.14 8.17 1.89
C VAL A 72 17.51 8.50 3.34
N ILE A 73 18.19 7.58 4.03
CA ILE A 73 18.37 7.67 5.48
C ILE A 73 19.77 7.24 5.96
N GLU A 74 20.36 8.06 6.83
CA GLU A 74 21.51 7.69 7.68
C GLU A 74 21.01 7.38 9.10
N GLY A 75 20.79 6.11 9.45
CA GLY A 75 20.22 5.74 10.75
C GLY A 75 19.47 4.41 10.82
N LEU A 76 18.66 4.26 11.88
CA LEU A 76 17.81 3.08 12.12
C LEU A 76 16.41 3.29 11.55
N ILE A 77 15.88 2.30 10.84
CA ILE A 77 14.51 2.34 10.31
C ILE A 77 13.67 1.19 10.85
N HIS A 78 12.45 1.53 11.28
CA HIS A 78 11.34 0.60 11.35
C HIS A 78 10.19 1.08 10.48
N TYR A 79 9.88 0.30 9.47
CA TYR A 79 8.84 0.61 8.49
C TYR A 79 7.77 -0.46 8.51
N TYR A 80 6.50 -0.01 8.59
CA TYR A 80 5.34 -0.87 8.55
C TYR A 80 4.29 -0.34 7.57
N MET A 81 3.89 -1.19 6.64
CA MET A 81 2.76 -0.95 5.75
C MET A 81 1.72 -2.04 5.93
N TYR A 82 0.48 -1.61 6.07
CA TYR A 82 -0.69 -2.46 6.12
C TYR A 82 -1.71 -1.95 5.10
N LEU A 83 -2.12 -2.84 4.21
CA LEU A 83 -3.17 -2.60 3.25
C LEU A 83 -4.21 -3.73 3.36
N ASP A 84 -5.45 -3.32 3.61
CA ASP A 84 -6.62 -4.20 3.67
C ASP A 84 -7.66 -3.73 2.64
N ILE A 85 -8.24 -4.67 1.90
CA ILE A 85 -9.21 -4.39 0.84
C ILE A 85 -10.28 -5.47 0.85
N GLU A 86 -11.51 -5.07 1.14
CA GLU A 86 -12.69 -5.92 1.06
C GLU A 86 -13.62 -5.43 -0.05
N LEU A 87 -13.93 -6.31 -1.02
CA LEU A 87 -14.85 -6.00 -2.11
C LEU A 87 -15.97 -7.05 -2.22
N VAL A 88 -17.22 -6.57 -2.19
CA VAL A 88 -18.41 -7.37 -2.46
C VAL A 88 -19.09 -6.86 -3.72
N ILE A 89 -19.13 -7.68 -4.79
CA ILE A 89 -19.55 -7.22 -6.12
C ILE A 89 -20.43 -8.23 -6.86
N GLU A 90 -21.57 -7.76 -7.38
CA GLU A 90 -22.36 -8.45 -8.40
C GLU A 90 -22.04 -7.85 -9.78
N GLY A 91 -21.10 -8.46 -10.51
CA GLY A 91 -20.62 -7.95 -11.81
C GLY A 91 -19.12 -8.17 -12.09
N PRO A 92 -18.62 -7.74 -13.26
CA PRO A 92 -17.20 -7.86 -13.63
C PRO A 92 -16.30 -6.91 -12.83
N ILE A 93 -15.11 -7.39 -12.43
CA ILE A 93 -14.07 -6.56 -11.81
C ILE A 93 -12.76 -6.61 -12.58
N HIS A 94 -12.15 -5.43 -12.74
CA HIS A 94 -10.74 -5.28 -13.04
C HIS A 94 -10.06 -4.53 -11.90
N TYR A 95 -9.13 -5.20 -11.24
CA TYR A 95 -8.40 -4.67 -10.11
C TYR A 95 -6.91 -4.64 -10.42
N TYR A 96 -6.28 -3.50 -10.18
CA TYR A 96 -4.84 -3.32 -10.32
C TYR A 96 -4.26 -2.64 -9.09
N MET A 97 -3.21 -3.25 -8.54
CA MET A 97 -2.37 -2.67 -7.50
C MET A 97 -0.94 -2.61 -7.97
N TYR A 98 -0.32 -1.46 -7.73
CA TYR A 98 1.10 -1.23 -7.94
C TYR A 98 1.68 -0.64 -6.67
N LEU A 99 2.73 -1.29 -6.17
CA LEU A 99 3.49 -0.85 -5.03
C LEU A 99 4.97 -0.84 -5.42
N ASP A 100 5.59 0.33 -5.30
CA ASP A 100 7.01 0.55 -5.52
C ASP A 100 7.64 1.16 -4.27
N ILE A 101 8.80 0.63 -3.86
CA ILE A 101 9.52 1.08 -2.68
C ILE A 101 11.01 1.07 -2.95
N GLU A 102 11.62 2.25 -2.94
CA GLU A 102 13.05 2.44 -3.06
C GLU A 102 13.65 2.94 -1.74
N LEU A 103 14.62 2.20 -1.20
CA LEU A 103 15.30 2.55 0.05
C LEU A 103 16.82 2.59 -0.11
N VAL A 104 17.42 3.71 0.28
CA VAL A 104 18.87 3.88 0.40
C VAL A 104 19.24 4.17 1.86
N ILE A 105 19.96 3.24 2.50
CA ILE A 105 20.16 3.27 3.96
C ILE A 105 21.59 2.92 4.38
N GLU A 106 22.19 3.77 5.21
CA GLU A 106 23.35 3.44 6.03
C GLU A 106 22.93 3.13 7.48
N GLY A 107 22.69 1.85 7.77
CA GLY A 107 22.26 1.38 9.09
C GLY A 107 21.26 0.21 9.06
N PRO A 108 20.80 -0.25 10.24
CA PRO A 108 19.82 -1.32 10.33
C PRO A 108 18.42 -0.94 9.86
N ILE A 109 17.76 -1.87 9.17
CA ILE A 109 16.35 -1.77 8.80
C ILE A 109 15.54 -2.98 9.27
N HIS A 110 14.34 -2.68 9.77
CA HIS A 110 13.25 -3.65 9.85
C HIS A 110 12.09 -3.17 8.99
N TYR A 111 11.70 -4.01 8.05
CA TYR A 111 10.64 -3.73 7.10
C TYR A 111 9.55 -4.79 7.20
N TYR A 112 8.31 -4.33 7.31
CA TYR A 112 7.12 -5.18 7.34
C TYR A 112 6.08 -4.66 6.36
N MET A 113 5.66 -5.54 5.46
CA MET A 113 4.49 -5.33 4.61
C MET A 113 3.47 -6.42 4.88
N TYR A 114 2.23 -5.98 5.09
CA TYR A 114 1.06 -6.83 5.14
C TYR A 114 0.06 -6.34 4.10
N LEU A 115 -0.35 -7.27 3.24
CA LEU A 115 -1.35 -7.04 2.24
C LEU A 115 -2.40 -8.14 2.33
N ASP A 116 -3.65 -7.73 2.53
CA ASP A 116 -4.82 -8.59 2.58
C ASP A 116 -5.87 -8.11 1.59
N ILE A 117 -6.45 -9.05 0.86
CA ILE A 117 -7.45 -8.78 -0.16
C ILE A 117 -8.50 -9.88 -0.12
N GLU A 118 -9.71 -9.52 0.28
CA GLU A 118 -10.86 -10.40 0.29
C GLU A 118 -11.87 -9.97 -0.77
N LEU A 119 -12.20 -10.88 -1.68
CA LEU A 119 -13.14 -10.63 -2.79
C LEU A 119 -14.28 -11.65 -2.79
N VAL A 120 -15.51 -11.13 -2.68
CA VAL A 120 -16.75 -11.89 -2.85
C VAL A 120 -17.43 -11.43 -4.14
N ILE A 121 -17.43 -12.28 -5.17
CA ILE A 121 -17.81 -11.86 -6.53
C ILE A 121 -18.75 -12.85 -7.22
N GLU A 122 -19.87 -12.33 -7.72
CA GLU A 122 -20.73 -12.99 -8.71
C GLU A 122 -20.44 -12.42 -10.11
N GLY A 123 -19.39 -12.93 -10.77
CA GLY A 123 -18.93 -12.42 -12.06
C GLY A 123 -17.45 -12.72 -12.36
N PRO A 124 -16.96 -12.35 -13.55
CA PRO A 124 -15.55 -12.57 -13.90
C PRO A 124 -14.63 -11.54 -13.20
N ILE A 125 -13.47 -12.03 -12.76
CA ILE A 125 -12.41 -11.22 -12.14
C ILE A 125 -11.13 -11.20 -12.97
N TYR A 126 -10.55 -10.01 -13.09
CA TYR A 126 -9.16 -9.82 -13.49
C TYR A 126 -8.44 -9.05 -12.39
N TYR A 127 -7.45 -9.70 -11.80
CA TYR A 127 -6.66 -9.17 -10.69
C TYR A 127 -5.19 -9.12 -11.09
N TYR A 128 -4.55 -7.97 -10.89
CA TYR A 128 -3.12 -7.80 -11.10
C TYR A 128 -2.49 -7.08 -9.91
N MET A 129 -1.42 -7.67 -9.39
CA MET A 129 -0.55 -7.05 -8.40
C MET A 129 0.86 -6.95 -8.97
N TYR A 130 1.46 -5.80 -8.80
CA TYR A 130 2.87 -5.57 -9.04
C TYR A 130 3.48 -4.99 -7.78
N LEU A 131 4.54 -5.64 -7.32
CA LEU A 131 5.32 -5.23 -6.18
C LEU A 131 6.78 -5.20 -6.60
N ASP A 132 7.39 -4.02 -6.52
CA ASP A 132 8.83 -3.82 -6.70
C ASP A 132 9.42 -3.23 -5.42
N ILE A 133 10.62 -3.71 -5.07
CA ILE A 133 11.34 -3.26 -3.88
C ILE A 133 12.82 -3.24 -4.21
N GLU A 134 13.39 -2.04 -4.30
CA GLU A 134 14.81 -1.82 -4.51
C GLU A 134 15.48 -1.33 -3.22
N LEU A 135 16.54 -2.02 -2.80
CA LEU A 135 17.22 -1.77 -1.53
C LEU A 135 18.73 -1.65 -1.73
N VAL A 136 19.27 -0.50 -1.32
CA VAL A 136 20.72 -0.27 -1.22
C VAL A 136 21.06 -0.04 0.25
N ILE A 137 21.66 -1.04 0.89
CA ILE A 137 21.84 -1.05 2.35
C ILE A 137 23.28 -1.40 2.75
N GLU A 138 23.87 -0.54 3.59
CA GLU A 138 25.09 -0.84 4.35
C GLU A 138 24.74 -1.12 5.82
N GLY A 139 24.28 -2.34 6.09
CA GLY A 139 23.79 -2.73 7.41
C GLY A 139 22.97 -4.02 7.40
N PRO A 140 22.51 -4.49 8.58
CA PRO A 140 21.61 -5.64 8.65
C PRO A 140 20.20 -5.26 8.21
N ILE A 141 19.57 -6.18 7.45
CA ILE A 141 18.17 -6.08 7.03
C ILE A 141 17.36 -7.24 7.60
N TYR A 142 16.18 -6.91 8.11
CA TYR A 142 15.10 -7.85 8.37
C TYR A 142 13.88 -7.45 7.56
N TYR A 143 13.44 -8.34 6.69
CA TYR A 143 12.36 -8.10 5.75
C TYR A 143 11.29 -9.17 5.91
N TYR A 144 10.04 -8.73 6.07
CA TYR A 144 8.88 -9.59 6.15
C TYR A 144 7.79 -9.08 5.22
N MET A 145 7.29 -9.99 4.37
CA MET A 145 6.15 -9.76 3.51
C MET A 145 5.12 -10.82 3.80
N TYR A 146 3.89 -10.39 4.00
CA TYR A 146 2.71 -11.23 4.06
C TYR A 146 1.74 -10.74 3.00
N LEU A 147 1.31 -11.68 2.17
CA LEU A 147 0.32 -11.48 1.15
C LEU A 147 -0.72 -12.57 1.27
N ASP A 148 -1.97 -12.17 1.49
CA ASP A 148 -3.13 -13.05 1.39
C ASP A 148 -4.09 -12.52 0.32
N ILE A 149 -4.68 -13.45 -0.44
CA ILE A 149 -5.68 -13.15 -1.46
C ILE A 149 -6.72 -14.26 -1.41
N GLU A 150 -7.90 -13.94 -0.89
CA GLU A 150 -9.04 -14.85 -0.85
C GLU A 150 -10.07 -14.48 -1.91
N LEU A 151 -10.44 -15.47 -2.74
CA LEU A 151 -11.45 -15.33 -3.78
C LEU A 151 -12.59 -16.31 -3.49
N VAL A 152 -13.78 -15.78 -3.20
CA VAL A 152 -14.99 -16.57 -3.00
C VAL A 152 -15.93 -16.37 -4.19
N SER A 153 -16.20 -17.45 -4.92
CA SER A 153 -17.13 -17.51 -6.05
C SER A 153 -17.98 -18.77 -5.99
N ASP A 154 -19.29 -18.66 -6.28
CA ASP A 154 -20.24 -19.79 -6.36
C ASP A 154 -20.06 -20.71 -7.59
#